data_AF-A0A6B3QKA6-F1
#
_entry.id   AF-A0A6B3QKA6-F1
#
_cell.length_a   1.000
_cell.length_b   1.000
_cell.length_c   1.000
_cell.angle_alpha   90.00
_cell.angle_beta   90.00
_cell.angle_gamma   90.00
#
_symmetry.space_group_name_H-M   'P 1'
#
loop_
_entity.id
_entity.type
_entity.pdbx_description
1 polymer ?
#
loop_
_entity_poly.entity_id
_entity_poly.type
_entity_poly.pdbx_seq_one_letter_code
_entity_poly.pdbx_strand_id
1 'polypeptide(L)'
;MRKALRWLLALVVLIGTVSTAGAATAAEPKAVDIKDRLLSIPGMSLIEEKPYTGYRFFVLNYTQPVDHRRPSKGTFQQRITVLHKDVNRPTVFYTGGYNVSTNPSRREPTQIVDGNQVSMEYRYFTPSRPAPADWSKLDIWQAASDQHRIFEALKPIYSENWISTGGSKGGMTATYYERFYPRDMDGVVAYVAPNDVVNKEDSAYDRFFARVGTEECRDKLNGVQREALVRRAPLEKKYAAYAADNGYTFDTIGSLDRAYEAVVLDYVWGFWQYSTLADCADIPADAKNATDEAIWDSVDTISGFSAYTDQGLETYTPYYYQAGTQLGAPTIHFPHIEKKYIRYGYQPPRNFVPRSIPMKFEPWAMRDVDTWVKHNARHMLFVYGENDPWGAEPFRLGHGARDSYVMTAPGMNHGANVAGLVPDQKALATARILDWADVAPAKVQENPSAARPLAAFDAELDARDVERESALRP
;
A
#
# COMPACT_ATOMS: atom_id res chain seq x y z
N MET A 1 -49.67 19.72 -79.19
CA MET A 1 -48.67 20.13 -80.19
C MET A 1 -47.79 18.92 -80.53
N ARG A 2 -47.93 18.41 -81.77
CA ARG A 2 -46.96 17.76 -82.70
C ARG A 2 -45.85 16.84 -82.11
N LYS A 3 -45.93 15.51 -82.36
CA LYS A 3 -45.18 14.68 -83.36
C LYS A 3 -43.65 14.65 -83.11
N ALA A 4 -43.02 13.55 -82.67
CA ALA A 4 -42.67 12.27 -83.34
C ALA A 4 -41.17 12.22 -83.75
N LEU A 5 -40.63 10.98 -83.90
CA LEU A 5 -39.32 10.54 -84.45
C LEU A 5 -38.11 10.53 -83.49
N ARG A 6 -37.09 9.66 -83.58
CA ARG A 6 -36.75 8.35 -84.23
C ARG A 6 -35.22 8.18 -84.02
N TRP A 7 -34.70 6.93 -83.95
CA TRP A 7 -33.33 6.50 -84.36
C TRP A 7 -32.14 6.94 -83.47
N LEU A 8 -30.92 6.36 -83.47
CA LEU A 8 -30.27 5.05 -83.69
C LEU A 8 -28.75 5.35 -83.46
N LEU A 9 -27.99 4.36 -82.97
CA LEU A 9 -26.56 4.10 -83.28
C LEU A 9 -25.42 5.11 -82.92
N ALA A 10 -24.45 4.56 -82.17
CA ALA A 10 -23.02 4.41 -82.54
C ALA A 10 -21.94 5.34 -81.97
N LEU A 11 -20.92 4.66 -81.41
CA LEU A 11 -19.48 4.97 -81.27
C LEU A 11 -19.10 6.22 -80.45
N VAL A 12 -18.10 6.18 -79.56
CA VAL A 12 -16.68 6.04 -79.89
C VAL A 12 -15.89 5.54 -78.66
N VAL A 13 -15.00 4.57 -78.91
CA VAL A 13 -13.89 4.16 -78.04
C VAL A 13 -12.84 5.27 -78.02
N LEU A 14 -12.39 5.70 -76.83
CA LEU A 14 -11.15 6.46 -76.69
C LEU A 14 -10.29 5.84 -75.59
N ILE A 15 -9.16 5.31 -76.06
CA ILE A 15 -8.02 4.76 -75.34
C ILE A 15 -7.16 5.91 -74.81
N GLY A 16 -6.60 5.76 -73.62
CA GLY A 16 -5.54 6.59 -73.04
C GLY A 16 -5.94 7.06 -71.64
N THR A 17 -5.23 6.78 -70.55
CA THR A 17 -3.78 6.62 -70.37
C THR A 17 -3.52 5.68 -69.17
N VAL A 18 -2.59 4.75 -69.32
CA VAL A 18 -2.03 3.99 -68.19
C VAL A 18 -1.05 4.90 -67.48
N SER A 19 -1.54 5.62 -66.48
CA SER A 19 -0.69 6.24 -65.47
C SER A 19 -0.32 5.15 -64.47
N THR A 20 0.97 4.85 -64.35
CA THR A 20 1.52 4.08 -63.22
C THR A 20 1.25 4.84 -61.94
N ALA A 21 0.07 4.61 -61.34
CA ALA A 21 -0.18 4.95 -59.96
C ALA A 21 0.74 4.06 -59.13
N GLY A 22 1.84 4.64 -58.65
CA GLY A 22 2.61 4.04 -57.58
C GLY A 22 1.62 3.68 -56.48
N ALA A 23 1.60 2.42 -56.08
CA ALA A 23 0.86 1.99 -54.91
C ALA A 23 1.36 2.85 -53.74
N ALA A 24 0.55 3.84 -53.36
CA ALA A 24 0.69 4.46 -52.06
C ALA A 24 0.40 3.34 -51.07
N THR A 25 1.47 2.71 -50.56
CA THR A 25 1.41 1.95 -49.32
C THR A 25 0.79 2.90 -48.32
N ALA A 26 -0.50 2.69 -48.01
CA ALA A 26 -1.15 3.34 -46.89
C ALA A 26 -0.25 3.06 -45.70
N ALA A 27 0.42 4.10 -45.20
CA ALA A 27 1.17 4.00 -43.97
C ALA A 27 0.17 3.48 -42.93
N GLU A 28 0.47 2.33 -42.33
CA GLU A 28 -0.30 1.85 -41.20
C GLU A 28 -0.45 3.01 -40.21
N PRO A 29 -1.66 3.29 -39.69
CA PRO A 29 -1.86 4.38 -38.77
C PRO A 29 -0.87 4.20 -37.61
N LYS A 30 0.07 5.15 -37.49
CA LYS A 30 1.08 5.15 -36.44
C LYS A 30 0.36 4.94 -35.12
N ALA A 31 0.69 3.87 -34.40
CA ALA A 31 0.08 3.58 -33.11
C ALA A 31 0.11 4.84 -32.25
N VAL A 32 -1.06 5.25 -31.74
CA VAL A 32 -1.17 6.43 -30.87
C VAL A 32 -0.26 6.22 -29.67
N ASP A 33 0.59 7.21 -29.37
CA ASP A 33 1.56 7.12 -28.29
C ASP A 33 0.84 6.85 -26.95
N ILE A 34 1.45 6.05 -26.07
CA ILE A 34 0.82 5.71 -24.79
C ILE A 34 0.51 6.96 -23.95
N LYS A 35 1.35 8.00 -24.01
CA LYS A 35 1.08 9.27 -23.34
C LYS A 35 -0.20 9.91 -23.85
N ASP A 36 -0.38 9.97 -25.16
CA ASP A 36 -1.58 10.55 -25.78
C ASP A 36 -2.83 9.75 -25.41
N ARG A 37 -2.72 8.41 -25.36
CA ARG A 37 -3.81 7.54 -24.88
C ARG A 37 -4.16 7.82 -23.42
N LEU A 38 -3.17 7.90 -22.52
CA LEU A 38 -3.39 8.23 -21.10
C LEU A 38 -4.05 9.62 -20.95
N LEU A 39 -3.59 10.62 -21.70
CA LEU A 39 -4.12 11.98 -21.63
C LEU A 39 -5.46 12.17 -22.34
N SER A 40 -5.89 11.21 -23.16
CA SER A 40 -7.23 11.18 -23.73
C SER A 40 -8.32 10.77 -22.73
N ILE A 41 -7.93 10.20 -21.58
CA ILE A 41 -8.87 9.85 -20.51
C ILE A 41 -9.44 11.14 -19.90
N PRO A 42 -10.77 11.34 -19.88
CA PRO A 42 -11.37 12.51 -19.26
C PRO A 42 -10.96 12.68 -17.79
N GLY A 43 -10.42 13.85 -17.46
CA GLY A 43 -9.97 14.19 -16.11
C GLY A 43 -8.54 13.74 -15.78
N MET A 44 -7.82 13.11 -16.72
CA MET A 44 -6.40 12.80 -16.59
C MET A 44 -5.54 13.98 -17.05
N SER A 45 -4.45 14.27 -16.34
CA SER A 45 -3.46 15.28 -16.75
C SER A 45 -2.04 14.86 -16.37
N LEU A 46 -1.07 15.27 -17.17
CA LEU A 46 0.34 15.00 -16.91
C LEU A 46 0.90 15.98 -15.88
N ILE A 47 1.57 15.45 -14.87
CA ILE A 47 2.47 16.24 -14.01
C ILE A 47 3.88 16.16 -14.59
N GLU A 48 4.38 14.93 -14.78
CA GLU A 48 5.76 14.68 -15.20
C GLU A 48 5.88 13.34 -15.91
N GLU A 49 6.80 13.23 -16.86
CA GLU A 49 7.23 11.97 -17.45
C GLU A 49 8.72 11.79 -17.16
N LYS A 50 9.10 10.65 -16.58
CA LYS A 50 10.49 10.32 -16.26
C LYS A 50 10.93 9.10 -17.09
N PRO A 51 12.10 9.15 -17.74
CA PRO A 51 12.61 7.99 -18.45
C PRO A 51 13.09 6.91 -17.46
N TYR A 52 12.88 5.65 -17.81
CA TYR A 52 13.54 4.51 -17.16
C TYR A 52 13.82 3.44 -18.23
N THR A 53 14.95 2.75 -18.18
CA THR A 53 15.26 1.77 -19.23
C THR A 53 14.24 0.62 -19.24
N GLY A 54 13.60 0.39 -20.39
CA GLY A 54 12.58 -0.66 -20.55
C GLY A 54 11.18 -0.30 -20.06
N TYR A 55 10.97 0.92 -19.54
CA TYR A 55 9.67 1.42 -19.09
C TYR A 55 9.48 2.90 -19.46
N ARG A 56 8.24 3.37 -19.45
CA ARG A 56 7.93 4.81 -19.40
C ARG A 56 7.21 5.11 -18.10
N PHE A 57 7.69 6.08 -17.33
CA PHE A 57 7.10 6.41 -16.04
C PHE A 57 6.38 7.76 -16.11
N PHE A 58 5.10 7.76 -15.79
CA PHE A 58 4.26 8.95 -15.78
C PHE A 58 3.78 9.25 -14.37
N VAL A 59 3.92 10.50 -13.95
CA VAL A 59 3.23 11.06 -12.79
C VAL A 59 2.04 11.85 -13.31
N LEU A 60 0.83 11.48 -12.89
CA LEU A 60 -0.42 12.01 -13.42
C LEU A 60 -1.29 12.53 -12.28
N ASN A 61 -2.17 13.47 -12.61
CA ASN A 61 -3.36 13.75 -11.81
C ASN A 61 -4.57 13.13 -12.48
N TYR A 62 -5.45 12.54 -11.68
CA TYR A 62 -6.76 12.08 -12.10
C TYR A 62 -7.87 12.75 -11.28
N THR A 63 -8.87 13.29 -11.98
CA THR A 63 -9.98 13.98 -11.33
C THR A 63 -10.94 12.98 -10.69
N GLN A 64 -10.99 13.01 -9.35
CA GLN A 64 -11.87 12.16 -8.54
C GLN A 64 -13.02 12.95 -7.93
N PRO A 65 -14.21 12.35 -7.75
CA PRO A 65 -15.25 12.91 -6.90
C PRO A 65 -14.82 12.99 -5.44
N VAL A 66 -15.18 14.08 -4.76
CA VAL A 66 -15.03 14.15 -3.28
C VAL A 66 -15.89 13.09 -2.60
N ASP A 67 -17.12 12.89 -3.10
CA ASP A 67 -18.11 11.94 -2.60
C ASP A 67 -18.65 11.09 -3.75
N HIS A 68 -18.22 9.82 -3.87
CA HIS A 68 -18.69 8.91 -4.91
C HIS A 68 -20.19 8.58 -4.79
N ARG A 69 -20.81 8.80 -3.63
CA ARG A 69 -22.28 8.68 -3.47
C ARG A 69 -23.00 9.86 -4.11
N ARG A 70 -22.32 11.00 -4.32
CA ARG A 70 -22.87 12.23 -4.92
C ARG A 70 -21.80 12.91 -5.80
N PRO A 71 -21.44 12.30 -6.94
CA PRO A 71 -20.26 12.69 -7.70
C PRO A 71 -20.31 14.10 -8.30
N SER A 72 -21.49 14.72 -8.37
CA SER A 72 -21.67 16.11 -8.81
C SER A 72 -21.33 17.16 -7.74
N LYS A 73 -21.02 16.76 -6.49
CA LYS A 73 -20.82 17.66 -5.34
C LYS A 73 -19.37 18.15 -5.15
N GLY A 74 -18.56 18.06 -6.19
CA GLY A 74 -17.19 18.55 -6.21
C GLY A 74 -16.19 17.46 -6.49
N THR A 75 -14.99 17.88 -6.88
CA THR A 75 -13.89 17.00 -7.27
C THR A 75 -12.59 17.43 -6.59
N PHE A 76 -11.61 16.54 -6.59
CA PHE A 76 -10.23 16.82 -6.24
C PHE A 76 -9.28 16.14 -7.23
N GLN A 77 -8.03 16.57 -7.26
CA GLN A 77 -7.00 15.92 -8.07
C GLN A 77 -6.33 14.83 -7.22
N GLN A 78 -6.43 13.58 -7.66
CA GLN A 78 -5.71 12.45 -7.07
C GLN A 78 -4.48 12.16 -7.89
N ARG A 79 -3.34 12.06 -7.23
CA ARG A 79 -2.08 11.66 -7.86
C ARG A 79 -2.08 10.16 -8.11
N ILE A 80 -1.74 9.78 -9.33
CA ILE A 80 -1.40 8.40 -9.69
C ILE A 80 -0.07 8.38 -10.43
N THR A 81 0.57 7.22 -10.48
CA THR A 81 1.71 6.97 -11.34
C THR A 81 1.46 5.75 -12.21
N VAL A 82 2.02 5.78 -13.42
CA VAL A 82 1.93 4.68 -14.39
C VAL A 82 3.35 4.34 -14.83
N LEU A 83 3.81 3.14 -14.46
CA LEU A 83 5.00 2.51 -14.98
C LEU A 83 4.57 1.62 -16.16
N HIS A 84 4.60 2.20 -17.35
CA HIS A 84 4.18 1.56 -18.59
C HIS A 84 5.31 0.69 -19.14
N LYS A 85 4.99 -0.56 -19.46
CA LYS A 85 5.86 -1.50 -20.17
C LYS A 85 5.39 -1.74 -21.60
N ASP A 86 4.17 -2.24 -21.75
CA ASP A 86 3.53 -2.58 -23.02
C ASP A 86 2.03 -2.78 -22.79
N VAL A 87 1.17 -2.45 -23.75
CA VAL A 87 -0.28 -2.63 -23.62
C VAL A 87 -0.74 -4.10 -23.67
N ASN A 88 0.09 -4.99 -24.20
CA ASN A 88 -0.16 -6.44 -24.26
C ASN A 88 0.41 -7.18 -23.03
N ARG A 89 0.61 -6.47 -21.92
CA ARG A 89 1.10 -7.03 -20.66
C ARG A 89 0.07 -6.82 -19.55
N PRO A 90 -0.02 -7.74 -18.58
CA PRO A 90 -0.87 -7.57 -17.42
C PRO A 90 -0.47 -6.31 -16.64
N THR A 91 -1.42 -5.80 -15.86
CA THR A 91 -1.24 -4.57 -15.08
C THR A 91 -1.36 -4.86 -13.60
N VAL A 92 -0.36 -4.44 -12.85
CA VAL A 92 -0.40 -4.51 -11.38
C VAL A 92 -0.89 -3.18 -10.84
N PHE A 93 -1.97 -3.20 -10.05
CA PHE A 93 -2.50 -2.02 -9.38
C PHE A 93 -2.04 -1.98 -7.93
N TYR A 94 -1.06 -1.12 -7.64
CA TYR A 94 -0.64 -0.81 -6.27
C TYR A 94 -1.65 0.15 -5.63
N THR A 95 -2.57 -0.40 -4.86
CA THR A 95 -3.67 0.30 -4.18
C THR A 95 -3.15 0.97 -2.90
N GLY A 96 -2.11 1.81 -3.00
CA GLY A 96 -1.37 2.37 -1.86
C GLY A 96 -2.22 2.84 -0.68
N GLY A 97 -1.69 2.74 0.54
CA GLY A 97 -2.37 3.18 1.77
C GLY A 97 -2.14 4.64 2.16
N TYR A 98 -1.12 5.27 1.58
CA TYR A 98 -0.56 6.55 2.03
C TYR A 98 -0.23 7.45 0.84
N ASN A 99 0.86 8.22 0.95
CA ASN A 99 1.47 8.91 -0.19
C ASN A 99 1.93 7.93 -1.28
N VAL A 100 2.01 8.42 -2.52
CA VAL A 100 2.63 7.66 -3.62
C VAL A 100 4.00 8.23 -3.97
N SER A 101 4.99 7.36 -4.13
CA SER A 101 6.29 7.76 -4.67
C SER A 101 6.14 8.28 -6.10
N THR A 102 6.83 9.39 -6.40
CA THR A 102 6.95 9.94 -7.75
C THR A 102 8.24 9.51 -8.44
N ASN A 103 8.98 8.56 -7.86
CA ASN A 103 10.12 7.93 -8.51
C ASN A 103 9.71 6.54 -9.05
N PRO A 104 10.24 6.13 -10.22
CA PRO A 104 9.98 4.81 -10.77
C PRO A 104 10.35 3.72 -9.76
N SER A 105 9.43 2.79 -9.50
CA SER A 105 9.67 1.59 -8.69
C SER A 105 8.67 0.50 -9.07
N ARG A 106 9.08 -0.77 -8.94
CA ARG A 106 8.22 -1.95 -9.10
C ARG A 106 7.89 -2.55 -7.75
N ARG A 107 6.63 -2.91 -7.59
CA ARG A 107 6.18 -3.82 -6.53
C ARG A 107 6.44 -5.26 -6.99
N GLU A 108 6.63 -6.17 -6.03
CA GLU A 108 7.02 -7.55 -6.33
C GLU A 108 6.11 -8.25 -7.37
N PRO A 109 4.77 -8.11 -7.35
CA PRO A 109 3.93 -8.71 -8.38
C PRO A 109 4.23 -8.17 -9.79
N THR A 110 4.60 -6.90 -9.93
CA THR A 110 4.97 -6.29 -11.22
C THR A 110 6.24 -6.92 -11.80
N GLN A 111 7.22 -7.21 -10.94
CA GLN A 111 8.41 -7.94 -11.32
C GLN A 111 8.07 -9.39 -11.70
N ILE A 112 7.20 -10.05 -10.92
CA ILE A 112 6.79 -11.44 -11.18
C ILE A 112 6.17 -11.58 -12.57
N VAL A 113 5.23 -10.71 -12.93
CA VAL A 113 4.48 -10.81 -14.19
C VAL A 113 5.15 -10.08 -15.37
N ASP A 114 6.28 -9.41 -15.12
CA ASP A 114 6.96 -8.54 -16.09
C ASP A 114 5.96 -7.57 -16.77
N GLY A 115 5.15 -6.91 -15.94
CA GLY A 115 3.96 -6.18 -16.38
C GLY A 115 4.06 -4.65 -16.28
N ASN A 116 2.93 -4.01 -16.55
CA ASN A 116 2.70 -2.60 -16.21
C ASN A 116 2.45 -2.46 -14.70
N GLN A 117 2.64 -1.25 -14.16
CA GLN A 117 2.16 -0.91 -12.82
C GLN A 117 1.44 0.42 -12.81
N VAL A 118 0.30 0.46 -12.14
CA VAL A 118 -0.40 1.68 -11.76
C VAL A 118 -0.30 1.78 -10.24
N SER A 119 0.19 2.91 -9.72
CA SER A 119 0.20 3.17 -8.29
C SER A 119 -0.64 4.41 -7.99
N MET A 120 -1.42 4.39 -6.92
CA MET A 120 -2.24 5.53 -6.53
C MET A 120 -1.82 6.10 -5.17
N GLU A 121 -1.97 7.41 -5.02
CA GLU A 121 -1.96 8.06 -3.72
C GLU A 121 -3.32 7.93 -3.05
N TYR A 122 -3.32 7.52 -1.79
CA TYR A 122 -4.56 7.35 -1.05
C TYR A 122 -5.21 8.72 -0.79
N ARG A 123 -6.54 8.81 -0.90
CA ARG A 123 -7.25 10.06 -0.65
C ARG A 123 -6.91 10.63 0.73
N TYR A 124 -6.85 11.96 0.83
CA TYR A 124 -6.50 12.76 2.01
C TYR A 124 -5.00 12.84 2.35
N PHE A 125 -4.15 12.03 1.72
CA PHE A 125 -2.70 12.28 1.73
C PHE A 125 -2.39 13.37 0.71
N THR A 126 -1.71 14.44 1.15
CA THR A 126 -1.45 15.61 0.31
C THR A 126 -0.45 15.27 -0.80
N PRO A 127 -0.68 15.70 -2.06
CA PRO A 127 -1.72 16.64 -2.50
C PRO A 127 -3.09 16.03 -2.86
N SER A 128 -3.28 14.72 -2.77
CA SER A 128 -4.52 14.01 -3.11
C SER A 128 -5.65 14.19 -2.07
N ARG A 129 -5.96 15.44 -1.70
CA ARG A 129 -6.94 15.79 -0.66
C ARG A 129 -7.96 16.82 -1.16
N PRO A 130 -9.27 16.59 -0.96
CA PRO A 130 -10.29 17.62 -1.17
C PRO A 130 -10.00 18.92 -0.39
N ALA A 131 -10.27 20.07 -1.00
CA ALA A 131 -10.12 21.38 -0.38
C ALA A 131 -11.45 22.16 -0.46
N PRO A 132 -12.11 22.48 0.68
CA PRO A 132 -11.77 22.07 2.05
C PRO A 132 -11.92 20.55 2.27
N ALA A 133 -11.21 20.01 3.27
CA ALA A 133 -11.26 18.59 3.60
C ALA A 133 -12.50 18.25 4.44
N ASP A 134 -13.50 17.58 3.84
CA ASP A 134 -14.62 16.97 4.57
C ASP A 134 -14.20 15.58 5.05
N TRP A 135 -13.69 15.45 6.27
CA TRP A 135 -13.18 14.18 6.80
C TRP A 135 -14.21 13.03 6.80
N SER A 136 -15.51 13.33 6.76
CA SER A 136 -16.55 12.29 6.61
C SER A 136 -16.51 11.53 5.27
N LYS A 137 -15.66 11.95 4.33
CA LYS A 137 -15.43 11.27 3.04
C LYS A 137 -14.12 10.51 2.99
N LEU A 138 -13.39 10.43 4.10
CA LEU A 138 -12.26 9.52 4.28
C LEU A 138 -12.77 8.20 4.86
N ASP A 139 -13.39 7.38 4.02
CA ASP A 139 -13.89 6.05 4.38
C ASP A 139 -13.39 4.99 3.38
N ILE A 140 -13.36 3.71 3.79
CA ILE A 140 -12.84 2.59 2.98
C ILE A 140 -13.62 2.38 1.68
N TRP A 141 -14.91 2.70 1.66
CA TRP A 141 -15.73 2.55 0.47
C TRP A 141 -15.42 3.65 -0.55
N GLN A 142 -15.26 4.90 -0.09
CA GLN A 142 -14.89 6.02 -0.95
C GLN A 142 -13.51 5.80 -1.60
N ALA A 143 -12.56 5.24 -0.86
CA ALA A 143 -11.25 4.90 -1.40
C ALA A 143 -11.32 3.72 -2.38
N ALA A 144 -12.12 2.69 -2.10
CA ALA A 144 -12.41 1.62 -3.06
C ALA A 144 -13.07 2.14 -4.33
N SER A 145 -13.94 3.15 -4.23
CA SER A 145 -14.53 3.79 -5.40
C SER A 145 -13.54 4.65 -6.18
N ASP A 146 -12.53 5.25 -5.54
CA ASP A 146 -11.42 5.90 -6.26
C ASP A 146 -10.65 4.87 -7.10
N GLN A 147 -10.36 3.71 -6.50
CA GLN A 147 -9.67 2.58 -7.14
C GLN A 147 -10.45 2.06 -8.35
N HIS A 148 -11.75 1.78 -8.16
CA HIS A 148 -12.66 1.35 -9.22
C HIS A 148 -12.65 2.32 -10.40
N ARG A 149 -12.77 3.63 -10.13
CA ARG A 149 -12.81 4.63 -11.18
C ARG A 149 -11.49 4.71 -11.97
N ILE A 150 -10.34 4.57 -11.30
CA ILE A 150 -9.04 4.51 -11.95
C ILE A 150 -8.96 3.27 -12.85
N PHE A 151 -9.38 2.12 -12.35
CA PHE A 151 -9.41 0.87 -13.10
C PHE A 151 -10.30 1.01 -14.35
N GLU A 152 -11.55 1.44 -14.21
CA GLU A 152 -12.47 1.63 -15.35
C GLU A 152 -11.90 2.57 -16.41
N ALA A 153 -11.22 3.64 -15.99
CA ALA A 153 -10.62 4.61 -16.89
C ALA A 153 -9.42 4.04 -17.68
N LEU A 154 -8.64 3.15 -17.06
CA LEU A 154 -7.40 2.62 -17.63
C LEU A 154 -7.57 1.27 -18.32
N LYS A 155 -8.58 0.48 -17.96
CA LYS A 155 -8.85 -0.86 -18.55
C LYS A 155 -8.97 -0.85 -20.08
N PRO A 156 -9.55 0.16 -20.75
CA PRO A 156 -9.55 0.23 -22.22
C PRO A 156 -8.15 0.42 -22.85
N ILE A 157 -7.18 0.92 -22.09
CA ILE A 157 -5.79 1.05 -22.54
C ILE A 157 -5.00 -0.23 -22.24
N TYR A 158 -5.21 -0.79 -21.06
CA TYR A 158 -4.55 -2.00 -20.54
C TYR A 158 -5.57 -3.14 -20.43
N SER A 159 -5.84 -3.80 -21.56
CA SER A 159 -6.91 -4.79 -21.68
C SER A 159 -6.63 -6.12 -20.99
N GLU A 160 -5.36 -6.48 -20.82
CA GLU A 160 -4.92 -7.73 -20.18
C GLU A 160 -5.29 -7.79 -18.70
N ASN A 161 -4.97 -8.90 -18.03
CA ASN A 161 -5.36 -9.14 -16.64
C ASN A 161 -4.78 -8.11 -15.66
N TRP A 162 -5.53 -7.86 -14.58
CA TRP A 162 -5.18 -6.90 -13.53
C TRP A 162 -4.98 -7.60 -12.18
N ILE A 163 -3.86 -7.34 -11.51
CA ILE A 163 -3.58 -7.84 -10.16
C ILE A 163 -3.49 -6.67 -9.19
N SER A 164 -4.32 -6.63 -8.15
CA SER A 164 -4.15 -5.62 -7.10
C SER A 164 -3.12 -6.06 -6.06
N THR A 165 -2.40 -5.10 -5.50
CA THR A 165 -1.41 -5.38 -4.45
C THR A 165 -1.18 -4.19 -3.52
N GLY A 166 -0.70 -4.49 -2.32
CA GLY A 166 -0.16 -3.50 -1.42
C GLY A 166 0.41 -4.12 -0.14
N GLY A 167 1.22 -3.36 0.58
CA GLY A 167 1.76 -3.74 1.89
C GLY A 167 1.06 -3.00 3.01
N SER A 168 0.87 -3.65 4.17
CA SER A 168 0.31 -3.03 5.36
C SER A 168 -1.09 -2.47 5.09
N LYS A 169 -1.33 -1.19 5.35
CA LYS A 169 -2.54 -0.48 4.92
C LYS A 169 -2.82 -0.59 3.41
N GLY A 170 -1.80 -0.64 2.56
CA GLY A 170 -1.95 -0.91 1.13
C GLY A 170 -2.50 -2.32 0.84
N GLY A 171 -2.18 -3.31 1.66
CA GLY A 171 -2.72 -4.67 1.54
C GLY A 171 -4.15 -4.77 2.06
N MET A 172 -4.46 -4.00 3.12
CA MET A 172 -5.83 -3.77 3.59
C MET A 172 -6.70 -3.15 2.49
N THR A 173 -6.24 -2.07 1.86
CA THR A 173 -6.98 -1.40 0.78
C THR A 173 -7.15 -2.28 -0.45
N ALA A 174 -6.15 -3.11 -0.83
CA ALA A 174 -6.31 -4.10 -1.91
C ALA A 174 -7.44 -5.09 -1.58
N THR A 175 -7.50 -5.55 -0.33
CA THR A 175 -8.54 -6.45 0.17
C THR A 175 -9.92 -5.78 0.21
N TYR A 176 -10.00 -4.51 0.63
CA TYR A 176 -11.25 -3.74 0.67
C TYR A 176 -11.75 -3.40 -0.73
N TYR A 177 -10.84 -3.13 -1.65
CA TYR A 177 -11.17 -2.90 -3.04
C TYR A 177 -11.86 -4.12 -3.64
N GLU A 178 -11.22 -5.28 -3.50
CA GLU A 178 -11.78 -6.56 -3.94
C GLU A 178 -13.12 -6.85 -3.28
N ARG A 179 -13.26 -6.52 -1.98
CA ARG A 179 -14.55 -6.62 -1.30
C ARG A 179 -15.67 -5.83 -1.98
N PHE A 180 -15.42 -4.56 -2.32
CA PHE A 180 -16.47 -3.69 -2.85
C PHE A 180 -16.65 -3.84 -4.37
N TYR A 181 -15.62 -4.26 -5.09
CA TYR A 181 -15.57 -4.38 -6.55
C TYR A 181 -14.92 -5.71 -7.00
N PRO A 182 -15.51 -6.88 -6.66
CA PRO A 182 -14.89 -8.21 -6.84
C PRO A 182 -14.80 -8.72 -8.28
N ARG A 183 -14.97 -7.83 -9.27
CA ARG A 183 -14.89 -8.15 -10.70
C ARG A 183 -13.88 -7.31 -11.44
N ASP A 184 -13.18 -6.43 -10.72
CA ASP A 184 -12.24 -5.51 -11.34
C ASP A 184 -10.86 -6.15 -11.46
N MET A 185 -10.47 -6.99 -10.50
CA MET A 185 -9.14 -7.63 -10.46
C MET A 185 -9.25 -9.13 -10.74
N ASP A 186 -8.24 -9.67 -11.43
CA ASP A 186 -8.08 -11.10 -11.71
C ASP A 186 -7.35 -11.82 -10.56
N GLY A 187 -6.67 -11.07 -9.69
CA GLY A 187 -6.08 -11.56 -8.45
C GLY A 187 -5.65 -10.45 -7.49
N VAL A 188 -5.43 -10.82 -6.23
CA VAL A 188 -5.02 -9.92 -5.14
C VAL A 188 -3.80 -10.49 -4.44
N VAL A 189 -2.76 -9.68 -4.26
CA VAL A 189 -1.57 -10.03 -3.48
C VAL A 189 -1.37 -9.01 -2.37
N ALA A 190 -1.82 -9.34 -1.17
CA ALA A 190 -1.74 -8.48 0.01
C ALA A 190 -0.58 -8.90 0.92
N TYR A 191 0.33 -7.97 1.19
CA TYR A 191 1.46 -8.19 2.09
C TYR A 191 1.16 -7.57 3.45
N VAL A 192 1.44 -8.32 4.52
CA VAL A 192 1.45 -7.85 5.92
C VAL A 192 0.22 -7.02 6.32
N ALA A 193 -0.93 -7.37 5.76
CA ALA A 193 -2.18 -6.62 5.92
C ALA A 193 -2.88 -7.01 7.25
N PRO A 194 -2.96 -6.12 8.25
CA PRO A 194 -3.66 -6.44 9.49
C PRO A 194 -5.18 -6.46 9.29
N ASN A 195 -5.87 -7.21 10.15
CA ASN A 195 -7.33 -7.39 10.10
C ASN A 195 -7.94 -7.37 11.52
N ASP A 196 -8.14 -6.15 12.05
CA ASP A 196 -8.76 -5.93 13.35
C ASP A 196 -10.30 -6.08 13.27
N VAL A 197 -10.77 -7.31 13.40
CA VAL A 197 -12.20 -7.64 13.36
C VAL A 197 -12.96 -7.15 14.60
N VAL A 198 -12.27 -7.08 15.74
CA VAL A 198 -12.85 -6.72 17.04
C VAL A 198 -11.84 -5.87 17.80
N ASN A 199 -11.88 -4.55 17.60
CA ASN A 199 -10.96 -3.56 18.20
C ASN A 199 -10.82 -3.58 19.73
N LYS A 200 -11.61 -4.39 20.45
CA LYS A 200 -11.48 -4.54 21.92
C LYS A 200 -10.91 -5.91 22.32
N GLU A 201 -10.51 -6.72 21.36
CA GLU A 201 -9.86 -8.01 21.56
C GLU A 201 -8.53 -7.93 20.82
N ASP A 202 -7.48 -7.61 21.57
CA ASP A 202 -6.11 -7.48 21.07
C ASP A 202 -5.17 -8.54 21.67
N SER A 203 -5.72 -9.61 22.23
CA SER A 203 -4.95 -10.61 22.98
C SER A 203 -3.96 -11.38 22.08
N ALA A 204 -4.15 -11.31 20.76
CA ALA A 204 -3.24 -11.86 19.77
C ALA A 204 -1.87 -11.17 19.81
N TYR A 205 -1.83 -9.85 19.94
CA TYR A 205 -0.60 -9.08 20.03
C TYR A 205 0.16 -9.38 21.32
N ASP A 206 -0.53 -9.47 22.47
CA ASP A 206 0.10 -9.86 23.74
C ASP A 206 0.75 -11.25 23.66
N ARG A 207 0.07 -12.21 23.02
CA ARG A 207 0.63 -13.56 22.78
C ARG A 207 1.82 -13.53 21.83
N PHE A 208 1.80 -12.67 20.82
CA PHE A 208 2.90 -12.49 19.89
C PHE A 208 4.14 -11.98 20.62
N PHE A 209 4.04 -10.87 21.36
CA PHE A 209 5.17 -10.29 22.08
C PHE A 209 5.72 -11.17 23.19
N ALA A 210 4.90 -12.08 23.76
CA ALA A 210 5.37 -13.08 24.71
C ALA A 210 6.27 -14.17 24.08
N ARG A 211 6.28 -14.34 22.75
CA ARG A 211 6.88 -15.50 22.08
C ARG A 211 7.83 -15.17 20.92
N VAL A 212 7.71 -14.00 20.31
CA VAL A 212 8.53 -13.60 19.16
C VAL A 212 10.02 -13.63 19.51
N GLY A 213 10.84 -14.14 18.59
CA GLY A 213 12.29 -14.24 18.74
C GLY A 213 12.76 -15.07 19.95
N THR A 214 13.95 -14.75 20.45
CA THR A 214 14.54 -15.40 21.62
C THR A 214 14.15 -14.69 22.92
N GLU A 215 14.12 -15.43 24.03
CA GLU A 215 13.90 -14.84 25.36
C GLU A 215 14.95 -13.78 25.69
N GLU A 216 16.22 -14.05 25.40
CA GLU A 216 17.31 -13.08 25.57
C GLU A 216 17.03 -11.76 24.83
N CYS A 217 16.54 -11.83 23.58
CA CYS A 217 16.26 -10.62 22.82
C CYS A 217 15.08 -9.85 23.41
N ARG A 218 14.00 -10.55 23.79
CA ARG A 218 12.85 -9.94 24.45
C ARG A 218 13.27 -9.26 25.75
N ASP A 219 14.13 -9.88 26.55
CA ASP A 219 14.61 -9.31 27.82
C ASP A 219 15.43 -8.03 27.61
N LYS A 220 16.30 -7.98 26.60
CA LYS A 220 17.05 -6.76 26.25
C LYS A 220 16.10 -5.62 25.85
N LEU A 221 15.17 -5.90 24.95
CA LEU A 221 14.20 -4.90 24.46
C LEU A 221 13.32 -4.37 25.61
N ASN A 222 12.78 -5.29 26.42
CA ASN A 222 11.97 -4.97 27.59
C ASN A 222 12.76 -4.18 28.64
N GLY A 223 14.06 -4.49 28.80
CA GLY A 223 14.98 -3.77 29.67
C GLY A 223 15.15 -2.31 29.25
N VAL A 224 15.44 -2.05 27.97
CA VAL A 224 15.59 -0.68 27.42
C VAL A 224 14.28 0.09 27.56
N GLN A 225 13.15 -0.51 27.16
CA GLN A 225 11.83 0.12 27.25
C GLN A 225 11.49 0.52 28.70
N ARG A 226 11.73 -0.38 29.66
CA ARG A 226 11.49 -0.10 31.08
C ARG A 226 12.42 1.00 31.60
N GLU A 227 13.72 0.91 31.31
CA GLU A 227 14.72 1.86 31.82
C GLU A 227 14.50 3.27 31.26
N ALA A 228 14.02 3.41 30.03
CA ALA A 228 13.58 4.71 29.50
C ALA A 228 12.50 5.34 30.40
N LEU A 229 11.47 4.60 30.79
CA LEU A 229 10.41 5.12 31.67
C LEU A 229 10.87 5.35 33.13
N VAL A 230 11.81 4.54 33.63
CA VAL A 230 12.44 4.77 34.95
C VAL A 230 13.20 6.09 34.95
N ARG A 231 13.92 6.38 33.88
CA ARG A 231 14.77 7.56 33.69
C ARG A 231 14.05 8.68 32.94
N ARG A 232 12.72 8.72 33.05
CA ARG A 232 11.87 9.70 32.35
C ARG A 232 12.37 11.14 32.50
N ALA A 233 12.69 11.59 33.72
CA ALA A 233 13.07 12.99 33.96
C ALA A 233 14.31 13.46 33.15
N PRO A 234 15.48 12.79 33.21
CA PRO A 234 16.61 13.18 32.38
C PRO A 234 16.36 12.97 30.88
N LEU A 235 15.65 11.92 30.47
CA LEU A 235 15.38 11.67 29.05
C LEU A 235 14.36 12.64 28.45
N GLU A 236 13.36 13.10 29.20
CA GLU A 236 12.45 14.17 28.76
C GLU A 236 13.14 15.51 28.64
N LYS A 237 14.17 15.78 29.47
CA LYS A 237 15.00 16.96 29.27
C LYS A 237 15.76 16.89 27.94
N LYS A 238 16.29 15.71 27.59
CA LYS A 238 16.91 15.47 26.27
C LYS A 238 15.87 15.62 25.15
N TYR A 239 14.65 15.13 25.34
CA TYR A 239 13.58 15.27 24.36
C TYR A 239 13.13 16.71 24.17
N ALA A 240 13.04 17.50 25.24
CA ALA A 240 12.71 18.91 25.15
C ALA A 240 13.78 19.70 24.39
N ALA A 241 15.07 19.38 24.59
CA ALA A 241 16.15 19.98 23.81
C ALA A 241 16.06 19.59 22.33
N TYR A 242 15.91 18.29 22.04
CA TYR A 242 15.71 17.78 20.68
C TYR A 242 14.50 18.44 19.98
N ALA A 243 13.39 18.61 20.69
CA ALA A 243 12.21 19.29 20.16
C ALA A 243 12.47 20.76 19.89
N ALA A 244 13.16 21.47 20.77
CA ALA A 244 13.52 22.87 20.57
C ALA A 244 14.46 23.06 19.36
N ASP A 245 15.46 22.19 19.21
CA ASP A 245 16.43 22.26 18.11
C ASP A 245 15.79 22.02 16.74
N ASN A 246 14.68 21.26 16.69
CA ASN A 246 13.97 20.91 15.46
C ASN A 246 12.63 21.65 15.27
N GLY A 247 12.24 22.51 16.23
CA GLY A 247 10.97 23.23 16.19
C GLY A 247 9.73 22.34 16.33
N TYR A 248 9.84 21.20 17.02
CA TYR A 248 8.74 20.26 17.23
C TYR A 248 7.77 20.71 18.32
N THR A 249 6.49 20.41 18.08
CA THR A 249 5.37 20.72 18.99
C THR A 249 4.54 19.47 19.29
N PHE A 250 3.68 19.55 20.30
CA PHE A 250 2.95 18.38 20.84
C PHE A 250 1.47 18.69 21.12
N ASP A 251 0.85 19.59 20.38
CA ASP A 251 -0.52 20.05 20.63
C ASP A 251 -1.56 18.95 20.39
N THR A 252 -1.34 18.12 19.35
CA THR A 252 -2.27 17.05 18.95
C THR A 252 -2.36 15.95 20.00
N ILE A 253 -1.20 15.43 20.40
CA ILE A 253 -1.11 14.39 21.45
C ILE A 253 -1.33 14.98 22.85
N GLY A 254 -0.99 16.26 23.03
CA GLY A 254 -1.36 17.11 24.15
C GLY A 254 -0.21 17.49 25.09
N SER A 255 0.95 16.82 25.02
CA SER A 255 2.16 17.19 25.78
C SER A 255 3.39 16.39 25.35
N LEU A 256 4.57 16.91 25.65
CA LEU A 256 5.85 16.20 25.49
C LEU A 256 5.92 14.92 26.34
N ASP A 257 5.46 14.93 27.60
CA ASP A 257 5.46 13.76 28.51
C ASP A 257 4.64 12.59 27.94
N ARG A 258 3.51 12.90 27.30
CA ARG A 258 2.68 11.89 26.63
C ARG A 258 3.31 11.38 25.34
N ALA A 259 3.89 12.26 24.53
CA ALA A 259 4.63 11.85 23.33
C ALA A 259 5.81 10.96 23.70
N TYR A 260 6.55 11.31 24.74
CA TYR A 260 7.67 10.54 25.26
C TYR A 260 7.23 9.12 25.64
N GLU A 261 6.18 8.99 26.45
CA GLU A 261 5.66 7.67 26.83
C GLU A 261 5.18 6.88 25.60
N ALA A 262 4.50 7.51 24.64
CA ALA A 262 4.04 6.84 23.42
C ALA A 262 5.21 6.28 22.59
N VAL A 263 6.24 7.09 22.32
CA VAL A 263 7.45 6.65 21.61
C VAL A 263 8.12 5.46 22.32
N VAL A 264 8.25 5.54 23.64
CA VAL A 264 8.88 4.48 24.43
C VAL A 264 8.04 3.19 24.44
N LEU A 265 6.72 3.30 24.56
CA LEU A 265 5.83 2.13 24.55
C LEU A 265 5.80 1.42 23.20
N ASP A 266 6.07 2.11 22.09
CA ASP A 266 6.20 1.49 20.76
C ASP A 266 7.55 0.84 20.47
N TYR A 267 8.53 0.97 21.35
CA TYR A 267 9.89 0.49 21.11
C TYR A 267 9.98 -0.99 20.74
N VAL A 268 9.32 -1.85 21.53
CA VAL A 268 9.32 -3.29 21.26
C VAL A 268 8.58 -3.61 19.96
N TRP A 269 7.48 -2.88 19.68
CA TRP A 269 6.72 -3.03 18.44
C TRP A 269 7.57 -2.64 17.23
N GLY A 270 8.18 -1.46 17.25
CA GLY A 270 9.01 -0.92 16.17
C GLY A 270 10.19 -1.82 15.85
N PHE A 271 10.82 -2.43 16.86
CA PHE A 271 11.90 -3.39 16.65
C PHE A 271 11.41 -4.58 15.83
N TRP A 272 10.35 -5.26 16.28
CA TRP A 272 9.86 -6.44 15.57
C TRP A 272 9.27 -6.11 14.19
N GLN A 273 8.71 -4.90 14.02
CA GLN A 273 8.17 -4.45 12.75
C GLN A 273 9.28 -4.24 11.69
N TYR A 274 10.44 -3.68 12.06
CA TYR A 274 11.42 -3.20 11.07
C TYR A 274 12.86 -3.70 11.25
N SER A 275 13.20 -4.25 12.40
CA SER A 275 14.48 -4.88 12.68
C SER A 275 14.39 -6.40 12.55
N THR A 276 15.54 -7.05 12.57
CA THR A 276 15.70 -8.50 12.52
C THR A 276 16.20 -9.01 13.87
N LEU A 277 16.08 -10.33 14.09
CA LEU A 277 16.62 -10.96 15.30
C LEU A 277 18.15 -10.73 15.44
N ALA A 278 18.88 -10.60 14.32
CA ALA A 278 20.32 -10.33 14.34
C ALA A 278 20.65 -8.94 14.91
N ASP A 279 19.82 -7.94 14.63
CA ASP A 279 19.98 -6.56 15.12
C ASP A 279 19.81 -6.47 16.65
N CYS A 280 19.34 -7.54 17.28
CA CYS A 280 19.26 -7.62 18.73
C CYS A 280 20.63 -7.59 19.44
N ALA A 281 21.71 -7.83 18.68
CA ALA A 281 23.07 -7.67 19.17
C ALA A 281 23.42 -6.21 19.52
N ASP A 282 22.75 -5.24 18.89
CA ASP A 282 22.99 -3.80 19.09
C ASP A 282 22.17 -3.22 20.24
N ILE A 283 21.24 -4.00 20.80
CA ILE A 283 20.40 -3.57 21.92
C ILE A 283 21.20 -3.67 23.23
N PRO A 284 21.22 -2.61 24.07
CA PRO A 284 21.91 -2.63 25.35
C PRO A 284 21.60 -3.88 26.19
N ALA A 285 22.60 -4.73 26.40
CA ALA A 285 22.44 -6.00 27.12
C ALA A 285 22.15 -5.81 28.62
N ASP A 286 22.69 -4.75 29.22
CA ASP A 286 22.44 -4.35 30.60
C ASP A 286 21.90 -2.91 30.66
N ALA A 287 20.63 -2.76 30.27
CA ALA A 287 19.97 -1.46 30.21
C ALA A 287 20.02 -0.68 31.55
N LYS A 288 20.08 -1.37 32.70
CA LYS A 288 20.14 -0.74 34.02
C LYS A 288 21.44 0.03 34.24
N ASN A 289 22.54 -0.44 33.68
CA ASN A 289 23.85 0.20 33.79
C ASN A 289 24.27 0.96 32.52
N ALA A 290 23.46 0.90 31.45
CA ALA A 290 23.66 1.70 30.24
C ALA A 290 23.56 3.20 30.55
N THR A 291 24.21 4.03 29.74
CA THR A 291 24.11 5.50 29.83
C THR A 291 22.74 5.98 29.34
N ASP A 292 22.33 7.18 29.77
CA ASP A 292 21.10 7.81 29.24
C ASP A 292 21.17 8.00 27.72
N GLU A 293 22.36 8.26 27.19
CA GLU A 293 22.60 8.36 25.75
C GLU A 293 22.36 7.03 25.03
N ALA A 294 22.87 5.91 25.54
CA ALA A 294 22.63 4.60 24.93
C ALA A 294 21.15 4.20 24.94
N ILE A 295 20.41 4.53 26.01
CA ILE A 295 18.96 4.30 26.07
C ILE A 295 18.23 5.20 25.07
N TRP A 296 18.59 6.49 25.04
CA TRP A 296 18.04 7.45 24.09
C TRP A 296 18.24 7.01 22.64
N ASP A 297 19.48 6.71 22.25
CA ASP A 297 19.85 6.39 20.88
C ASP A 297 19.17 5.10 20.43
N SER A 298 19.03 4.11 21.32
CA SER A 298 18.30 2.89 21.02
C SER A 298 16.82 3.17 20.76
N VAL A 299 16.15 3.93 21.63
CA VAL A 299 14.73 4.28 21.45
C VAL A 299 14.53 5.13 20.19
N ASP A 300 15.39 6.10 19.94
CA ASP A 300 15.28 6.98 18.76
C ASP A 300 15.50 6.21 17.45
N THR A 301 16.47 5.30 17.42
CA THR A 301 16.76 4.47 16.24
C THR A 301 15.57 3.58 15.85
N ILE A 302 14.83 3.08 16.83
CA ILE A 302 13.75 2.12 16.61
C ILE A 302 12.37 2.80 16.53
N SER A 303 12.02 3.60 17.54
CA SER A 303 10.73 4.28 17.66
C SER A 303 10.70 5.69 17.07
N GLY A 304 11.83 6.38 17.00
CA GLY A 304 11.92 7.76 16.50
C GLY A 304 11.19 8.78 17.36
N PHE A 305 11.94 9.66 18.03
CA PHE A 305 11.34 10.71 18.88
C PHE A 305 10.55 11.76 18.08
N SER A 306 10.67 11.81 16.76
CA SER A 306 9.84 12.67 15.91
C SER A 306 8.44 12.12 15.62
N ALA A 307 8.14 10.85 15.91
CA ALA A 307 6.92 10.18 15.43
C ALA A 307 5.60 10.83 15.91
N TYR A 308 5.57 11.25 17.18
CA TYR A 308 4.38 11.80 17.83
C TYR A 308 4.41 13.32 18.05
N THR A 309 5.31 14.02 17.35
CA THR A 309 5.25 15.48 17.24
C THR A 309 4.10 15.86 16.30
N ASP A 310 3.61 17.10 16.36
CA ASP A 310 2.57 17.55 15.42
C ASP A 310 3.02 17.41 13.96
N GLN A 311 4.31 17.63 13.70
CA GLN A 311 4.95 17.52 12.40
C GLN A 311 5.03 16.05 11.94
N GLY A 312 5.34 15.12 12.85
CA GLY A 312 5.31 13.68 12.57
C GLY A 312 3.90 13.17 12.29
N LEU A 313 2.92 13.68 13.03
CA LEU A 313 1.51 13.31 12.91
C LEU A 313 0.80 13.92 11.69
N GLU A 314 1.25 15.06 11.17
CA GLU A 314 0.56 15.78 10.10
C GLU A 314 0.34 14.91 8.86
N THR A 315 1.38 14.25 8.38
CA THR A 315 1.33 13.37 7.20
C THR A 315 0.41 12.17 7.42
N TYR A 316 0.41 11.59 8.63
CA TYR A 316 -0.33 10.36 8.95
C TYR A 316 -1.69 10.60 9.61
N THR A 317 -2.12 11.86 9.76
CA THR A 317 -3.46 12.19 10.25
C THR A 317 -4.57 11.45 9.49
N PRO A 318 -4.51 11.27 8.15
CA PRO A 318 -5.47 10.44 7.43
C PRO A 318 -5.49 8.98 7.85
N TYR A 319 -4.32 8.38 8.12
CA TYR A 319 -4.27 7.02 8.65
C TYR A 319 -4.92 6.96 10.04
N TYR A 320 -4.49 7.79 10.99
CA TYR A 320 -5.03 7.74 12.36
C TYR A 320 -6.52 8.07 12.42
N TYR A 321 -7.01 8.92 11.50
CA TYR A 321 -8.44 9.13 11.31
C TYR A 321 -9.14 7.82 10.92
N GLN A 322 -8.65 7.10 9.92
CA GLN A 322 -9.24 5.83 9.50
C GLN A 322 -9.10 4.74 10.57
N ALA A 323 -7.97 4.64 11.24
CA ALA A 323 -7.76 3.75 12.38
C ALA A 323 -8.84 3.95 13.44
N GLY A 324 -9.06 5.18 13.89
CA GLY A 324 -10.08 5.47 14.90
C GLY A 324 -11.52 5.64 14.38
N THR A 325 -11.79 5.43 13.08
CA THR A 325 -13.15 5.49 12.51
C THR A 325 -13.63 4.18 11.88
N GLN A 326 -12.76 3.37 11.29
CA GLN A 326 -13.15 2.14 10.59
C GLN A 326 -12.19 0.98 10.74
N LEU A 327 -10.87 1.21 10.67
CA LEU A 327 -9.88 0.12 10.59
C LEU A 327 -9.63 -0.53 11.94
N GLY A 328 -9.71 0.27 13.00
CA GLY A 328 -9.27 -0.10 14.32
C GLY A 328 -7.76 0.09 14.52
N ALA A 329 -7.28 -0.30 15.69
CA ALA A 329 -5.87 -0.20 16.08
C ALA A 329 -5.56 -1.12 17.26
N PRO A 330 -4.33 -1.68 17.32
CA PRO A 330 -3.95 -2.61 18.37
C PRO A 330 -3.86 -1.91 19.74
N THR A 331 -4.16 -2.67 20.80
CA THR A 331 -3.86 -2.30 22.18
C THR A 331 -3.06 -3.39 22.88
N ILE A 332 -1.84 -3.08 23.33
CA ILE A 332 -0.95 -4.07 23.96
C ILE A 332 -0.68 -3.77 25.44
N HIS A 333 -0.29 -4.80 26.19
CA HIS A 333 0.07 -4.70 27.60
C HIS A 333 1.58 -4.83 27.85
N PHE A 334 2.04 -4.23 28.94
CA PHE A 334 3.46 -4.16 29.32
C PHE A 334 3.71 -4.80 30.70
N PRO A 335 3.59 -6.13 30.84
CA PRO A 335 3.69 -6.81 32.14
C PRO A 335 5.08 -6.69 32.80
N HIS A 336 6.12 -6.39 32.02
CA HIS A 336 7.49 -6.17 32.49
C HIS A 336 7.75 -4.77 33.06
N ILE A 337 6.78 -3.85 32.95
CA ILE A 337 6.89 -2.47 33.42
C ILE A 337 6.00 -2.27 34.65
N GLU A 338 6.55 -1.75 35.74
CA GLU A 338 5.75 -1.45 36.92
C GLU A 338 4.74 -0.34 36.62
N LYS A 339 3.50 -0.53 37.09
CA LYS A 339 2.37 0.39 36.85
C LYS A 339 2.66 1.87 37.17
N LYS A 340 3.57 2.14 38.13
CA LYS A 340 3.96 3.50 38.51
C LYS A 340 4.73 4.27 37.42
N TYR A 341 5.29 3.57 36.43
CA TYR A 341 6.06 4.17 35.34
C TYR A 341 5.23 4.48 34.08
N ILE A 342 4.05 3.85 33.95
CA ILE A 342 3.09 4.07 32.86
C ILE A 342 2.04 5.08 33.36
N ARG A 343 2.05 6.30 32.81
CA ARG A 343 1.14 7.38 33.21
C ARG A 343 -0.12 7.44 32.35
N TYR A 344 0.01 7.13 31.06
CA TYR A 344 -1.02 7.33 30.05
C TYR A 344 -1.48 6.01 29.40
N GLY A 345 -0.67 4.95 29.49
CA GLY A 345 -0.96 3.67 28.86
C GLY A 345 -0.70 3.70 27.35
N TYR A 346 -1.08 2.62 26.67
CA TYR A 346 -1.00 2.56 25.21
C TYR A 346 -1.97 3.55 24.56
N GLN A 347 -1.51 4.30 23.56
CA GLN A 347 -2.23 5.47 23.06
C GLN A 347 -3.22 5.08 21.95
N PRO A 348 -4.52 5.44 22.05
CA PRO A 348 -5.47 5.18 20.98
C PRO A 348 -5.33 6.19 19.83
N PRO A 349 -5.76 5.85 18.59
CA PRO A 349 -5.66 6.72 17.41
C PRO A 349 -6.26 8.13 17.58
N ARG A 350 -7.26 8.28 18.45
CA ARG A 350 -7.89 9.57 18.78
C ARG A 350 -6.89 10.58 19.36
N ASN A 351 -5.79 10.14 19.95
CA ASN A 351 -4.75 11.03 20.45
C ASN A 351 -3.79 11.52 19.36
N PHE A 352 -3.88 10.97 18.16
CA PHE A 352 -3.00 11.28 17.02
C PHE A 352 -3.70 12.09 15.93
N VAL A 353 -4.93 12.54 16.18
CA VAL A 353 -5.74 13.36 15.27
C VAL A 353 -6.10 14.67 15.96
N PRO A 354 -5.98 15.84 15.30
CA PRO A 354 -6.41 17.13 15.83
C PRO A 354 -7.87 17.12 16.30
N ARG A 355 -8.17 17.81 17.40
CA ARG A 355 -9.53 17.85 18.01
C ARG A 355 -10.58 18.55 17.15
N SER A 356 -10.15 19.36 16.18
CA SER A 356 -11.01 19.96 15.16
C SER A 356 -11.62 18.95 14.19
N ILE A 357 -11.07 17.73 14.12
CA ILE A 357 -11.57 16.65 13.26
C ILE A 357 -12.40 15.69 14.11
N PRO A 358 -13.73 15.65 13.94
CA PRO A 358 -14.58 14.73 14.69
C PRO A 358 -14.39 13.28 14.22
N MET A 359 -14.36 12.33 15.16
CA MET A 359 -14.21 10.91 14.88
C MET A 359 -15.34 10.12 15.54
N LYS A 360 -15.87 9.15 14.80
CA LYS A 360 -16.84 8.17 15.30
C LYS A 360 -16.46 6.80 14.73
N PHE A 361 -16.28 5.82 15.61
CA PHE A 361 -15.91 4.47 15.21
C PHE A 361 -17.10 3.67 14.68
N GLU A 362 -16.88 2.94 13.60
CA GLU A 362 -17.82 2.03 12.93
C GLU A 362 -17.39 0.57 13.19
N PRO A 363 -17.83 -0.06 14.28
CA PRO A 363 -17.33 -1.37 14.71
C PRO A 363 -17.72 -2.54 13.80
N TRP A 364 -18.49 -2.30 12.74
CA TRP A 364 -18.88 -3.32 11.76
C TRP A 364 -17.98 -3.34 10.53
N ALA A 365 -17.17 -2.30 10.26
CA ALA A 365 -16.47 -2.15 9.00
C ALA A 365 -15.49 -3.31 8.74
N MET A 366 -14.60 -3.61 9.69
CA MET A 366 -13.65 -4.71 9.51
C MET A 366 -14.30 -6.09 9.60
N ARG A 367 -15.30 -6.27 10.47
CA ARG A 367 -16.08 -7.52 10.52
C ARG A 367 -16.79 -7.81 9.22
N ASP A 368 -17.32 -6.77 8.57
CA ASP A 368 -17.93 -6.89 7.26
C ASP A 368 -16.90 -7.45 6.27
N VAL A 369 -15.73 -6.81 6.12
CA VAL A 369 -14.65 -7.25 5.21
C VAL A 369 -14.20 -8.68 5.51
N ASP A 370 -13.86 -8.98 6.77
CA ASP A 370 -13.40 -10.30 7.20
C ASP A 370 -14.42 -11.39 6.87
N THR A 371 -15.71 -11.13 7.13
CA THR A 371 -16.78 -12.06 6.79
C THR A 371 -16.82 -12.33 5.30
N TRP A 372 -16.66 -11.30 4.47
CA TRP A 372 -16.67 -11.47 3.03
C TRP A 372 -15.46 -12.26 2.53
N VAL A 373 -14.25 -11.97 3.01
CA VAL A 373 -13.03 -12.72 2.65
C VAL A 373 -13.23 -14.21 2.94
N LYS A 374 -13.78 -14.56 4.11
CA LYS A 374 -14.04 -15.96 4.49
C LYS A 374 -14.99 -16.71 3.54
N HIS A 375 -15.92 -15.99 2.91
CA HIS A 375 -16.98 -16.60 2.10
C HIS A 375 -16.78 -16.43 0.59
N ASN A 376 -16.00 -15.44 0.16
CA ASN A 376 -15.95 -15.00 -1.24
C ASN A 376 -14.55 -14.83 -1.80
N ALA A 377 -13.49 -14.94 -0.99
CA ALA A 377 -12.12 -14.80 -1.50
C ALA A 377 -11.85 -15.74 -2.67
N ARG A 378 -11.44 -15.17 -3.80
CA ARG A 378 -11.03 -15.89 -5.01
C ARG A 378 -9.76 -15.27 -5.53
N HIS A 379 -8.73 -16.07 -5.82
CA HIS A 379 -7.45 -15.56 -6.31
C HIS A 379 -6.81 -14.52 -5.36
N MET A 380 -6.85 -14.79 -4.06
CA MET A 380 -6.28 -13.88 -3.05
C MET A 380 -5.12 -14.54 -2.32
N LEU A 381 -3.95 -13.90 -2.35
CA LEU A 381 -2.75 -14.31 -1.64
C LEU A 381 -2.44 -13.29 -0.53
N PHE A 382 -2.42 -13.76 0.71
CA PHE A 382 -1.93 -13.00 1.86
C PHE A 382 -0.56 -13.54 2.27
N VAL A 383 0.42 -12.66 2.43
CA VAL A 383 1.78 -13.02 2.88
C VAL A 383 2.14 -12.22 4.13
N TYR A 384 2.47 -12.89 5.22
CA TYR A 384 2.84 -12.29 6.50
C TYR A 384 4.29 -12.62 6.88
N GLY A 385 4.93 -11.75 7.66
CA GLY A 385 6.21 -12.06 8.31
C GLY A 385 5.98 -12.81 9.62
N GLU A 386 6.78 -13.84 9.91
CA GLU A 386 6.73 -14.55 11.19
C GLU A 386 6.99 -13.62 12.39
N ASN A 387 7.88 -12.65 12.22
CA ASN A 387 8.29 -11.69 13.24
C ASN A 387 7.58 -10.34 13.12
N ASP A 388 6.57 -10.20 12.26
CA ASP A 388 5.80 -8.95 12.13
C ASP A 388 4.64 -8.90 13.13
N PRO A 389 4.58 -7.92 14.05
CA PRO A 389 3.47 -7.80 14.99
C PRO A 389 2.11 -7.62 14.30
N TRP A 390 2.06 -6.96 13.13
CA TRP A 390 0.81 -6.81 12.38
C TRP A 390 0.24 -8.14 11.88
N GLY A 391 1.07 -9.18 11.77
CA GLY A 391 0.66 -10.54 11.43
C GLY A 391 -0.03 -11.29 12.57
N ALA A 392 -0.10 -10.74 13.79
CA ALA A 392 -0.80 -11.36 14.91
C ALA A 392 -2.31 -11.48 14.66
N GLU A 393 -2.88 -10.54 13.91
CA GLU A 393 -4.27 -10.55 13.47
C GLU A 393 -4.38 -10.58 11.94
N PRO A 394 -4.13 -11.74 11.32
CA PRO A 394 -4.14 -11.87 9.88
C PRO A 394 -5.57 -12.01 9.33
N PHE A 395 -5.75 -11.69 8.05
CA PHE A 395 -6.89 -12.20 7.31
C PHE A 395 -6.87 -13.73 7.31
N ARG A 396 -8.06 -14.32 7.46
CA ARG A 396 -8.25 -15.77 7.44
C ARG A 396 -9.22 -16.16 6.35
N LEU A 397 -8.87 -17.23 5.65
CA LEU A 397 -9.75 -17.84 4.65
C LEU A 397 -10.78 -18.74 5.34
N GLY A 398 -11.97 -18.81 4.76
CA GLY A 398 -13.04 -19.69 5.21
C GLY A 398 -13.43 -20.68 4.13
N HIS A 399 -14.47 -21.47 4.39
CA HIS A 399 -14.93 -22.54 3.48
C HIS A 399 -15.37 -22.06 2.09
N GLY A 400 -15.68 -20.76 1.93
CA GLY A 400 -16.05 -20.19 0.64
C GLY A 400 -14.87 -19.79 -0.24
N ALA A 401 -13.65 -19.71 0.33
CA ALA A 401 -12.47 -19.28 -0.40
C ALA A 401 -12.06 -20.30 -1.49
N ARG A 402 -11.60 -19.82 -2.64
CA ARG A 402 -11.17 -20.67 -3.77
C ARG A 402 -9.88 -20.12 -4.36
N ASP A 403 -8.90 -20.99 -4.53
CA ASP A 403 -7.58 -20.61 -5.03
C ASP A 403 -7.03 -19.35 -4.32
N SER A 404 -7.12 -19.37 -2.99
CA SER A 404 -6.65 -18.30 -2.11
C SER A 404 -5.75 -18.90 -1.04
N TYR A 405 -4.78 -18.12 -0.58
CA TYR A 405 -3.73 -18.61 0.31
C TYR A 405 -3.41 -17.57 1.40
N VAL A 406 -3.07 -18.07 2.58
CA VAL A 406 -2.42 -17.29 3.64
C VAL A 406 -1.09 -17.99 3.91
N MET A 407 0.01 -17.27 3.74
CA MET A 407 1.36 -17.80 3.86
C MET A 407 2.19 -16.93 4.81
N THR A 408 3.17 -17.55 5.46
CA THR A 408 4.05 -16.87 6.44
C THR A 408 5.50 -17.07 6.01
N ALA A 409 6.23 -15.97 5.85
CA ALA A 409 7.65 -15.93 5.55
C ALA A 409 8.46 -16.07 6.86
N PRO A 410 9.22 -17.16 7.05
CA PRO A 410 9.97 -17.38 8.28
C PRO A 410 11.03 -16.31 8.53
N GLY A 411 11.17 -15.89 9.79
CA GLY A 411 12.14 -14.89 10.23
C GLY A 411 11.91 -13.46 9.71
N MET A 412 11.01 -13.24 8.76
CA MET A 412 10.73 -11.93 8.18
C MET A 412 9.81 -11.09 9.07
N ASN A 413 9.94 -9.77 8.92
CA ASN A 413 9.13 -8.76 9.60
C ASN A 413 8.15 -8.11 8.60
N HIS A 414 7.83 -6.82 8.78
CA HIS A 414 6.89 -6.08 7.94
C HIS A 414 7.32 -5.97 6.46
N GLY A 415 8.57 -6.30 6.13
CA GLY A 415 9.06 -6.42 4.76
C GLY A 415 8.76 -7.76 4.08
N ALA A 416 7.97 -8.64 4.70
CA ALA A 416 7.66 -9.98 4.19
C ALA A 416 6.94 -9.96 2.83
N ASN A 417 7.28 -10.95 2.00
CA ASN A 417 6.93 -11.00 0.59
C ASN A 417 7.01 -12.43 0.04
N VAL A 418 6.62 -12.63 -1.23
CA VAL A 418 6.68 -13.96 -1.88
C VAL A 418 8.10 -14.50 -1.92
N ALA A 419 9.11 -13.66 -2.21
CA ALA A 419 10.48 -14.13 -2.31
C ALA A 419 11.06 -14.67 -0.99
N GLY A 420 10.51 -14.27 0.16
CA GLY A 420 10.91 -14.72 1.50
C GLY A 420 10.13 -15.92 2.05
N LEU A 421 9.16 -16.44 1.29
CA LEU A 421 8.48 -17.69 1.63
C LEU A 421 9.42 -18.90 1.51
N VAL A 422 9.07 -19.98 2.22
CA VAL A 422 9.76 -21.27 2.05
C VAL A 422 9.65 -21.76 0.60
N PRO A 423 10.61 -22.57 0.09
CA PRO A 423 10.75 -22.83 -1.35
C PRO A 423 9.47 -23.28 -2.07
N ASP A 424 8.71 -24.22 -1.49
CA ASP A 424 7.48 -24.73 -2.11
C ASP A 424 6.35 -23.68 -2.12
N GLN A 425 6.20 -22.93 -1.04
CA GLN A 425 5.22 -21.84 -0.94
C GLN A 425 5.58 -20.68 -1.88
N LYS A 426 6.87 -20.32 -1.96
CA LYS A 426 7.38 -19.32 -2.90
C LYS A 426 7.08 -19.72 -4.35
N ALA A 427 7.34 -20.96 -4.72
CA ALA A 427 7.07 -21.44 -6.07
C ALA A 427 5.56 -21.46 -6.37
N LEU A 428 4.75 -21.96 -5.44
CA LEU A 428 3.28 -21.96 -5.56
C LEU A 428 2.72 -20.54 -5.70
N ALA A 429 3.10 -19.62 -4.80
CA ALA A 429 2.67 -18.22 -4.84
C ALA A 429 3.07 -17.54 -6.16
N THR A 430 4.31 -17.75 -6.62
CA THR A 430 4.78 -17.22 -7.90
C THR A 430 3.96 -17.81 -9.06
N ALA A 431 3.72 -19.12 -9.06
CA ALA A 431 2.92 -19.77 -10.10
C ALA A 431 1.49 -19.21 -10.16
N ARG A 432 0.86 -19.00 -9.00
CA ARG A 432 -0.50 -18.44 -8.91
C ARG A 432 -0.57 -17.00 -9.40
N ILE A 433 0.39 -16.16 -9.03
CA ILE A 433 0.44 -14.78 -9.53
C ILE A 433 0.58 -14.76 -11.06
N LEU A 434 1.41 -15.64 -11.62
CA LEU A 434 1.57 -15.76 -13.08
C LEU A 434 0.30 -16.28 -13.77
N ASP A 435 -0.39 -17.23 -13.15
CA ASP A 435 -1.64 -17.81 -13.65
C ASP A 435 -2.79 -16.78 -13.64
N TRP A 436 -2.98 -16.07 -12.52
CA TRP A 436 -3.99 -15.01 -12.41
C TRP A 436 -3.72 -13.85 -13.38
N ALA A 437 -2.45 -13.58 -13.69
CA ALA A 437 -2.06 -12.57 -14.65
C ALA A 437 -2.06 -13.07 -16.12
N ASP A 438 -2.43 -14.34 -16.36
CA ASP A 438 -2.44 -15.00 -17.67
C ASP A 438 -1.11 -14.93 -18.44
N VAL A 439 0.00 -15.07 -17.69
CA VAL A 439 1.37 -15.05 -18.25
C VAL A 439 2.22 -16.23 -17.79
N ALA A 440 1.60 -17.25 -17.18
CA ALA A 440 2.29 -18.47 -16.78
C ALA A 440 2.88 -19.20 -18.00
N PRO A 441 4.21 -19.37 -18.10
CA PRO A 441 4.81 -20.15 -19.18
C PRO A 441 4.32 -21.61 -19.15
N ALA A 442 4.26 -22.29 -20.30
CA ALA A 442 3.82 -23.69 -20.39
C ALA A 442 4.52 -24.62 -19.37
N LYS A 443 5.83 -24.42 -19.16
CA LYS A 443 6.61 -25.16 -18.16
C LYS A 443 6.10 -24.97 -16.73
N VAL A 444 5.61 -23.77 -16.38
CA VAL A 444 5.04 -23.46 -15.07
C VAL A 444 3.63 -24.05 -14.94
N GLN A 445 2.85 -24.03 -16.01
CA GLN A 445 1.53 -24.68 -16.05
C GLN A 445 1.64 -26.20 -15.83
N GLU A 446 2.66 -26.84 -16.43
CA GLU A 446 2.96 -28.26 -16.24
C GLU A 446 3.59 -28.56 -14.86
N ASN A 447 4.44 -27.65 -14.37
CA ASN A 447 5.17 -27.80 -13.12
C ASN A 447 5.31 -26.47 -12.36
N PRO A 448 4.41 -26.18 -11.41
CA PRO A 448 4.44 -24.96 -10.60
C PRO A 448 5.75 -24.74 -9.83
N SER A 449 6.50 -25.78 -9.48
CA SER A 449 7.79 -25.66 -8.78
C SER A 449 8.88 -24.96 -9.63
N ALA A 450 8.69 -24.91 -10.96
CA ALA A 450 9.55 -24.19 -11.89
C ALA A 450 9.27 -22.67 -11.94
N ALA A 451 8.22 -22.18 -11.27
CA ALA A 451 7.82 -20.77 -11.32
C ALA A 451 8.91 -19.85 -10.76
N ARG A 452 9.23 -18.81 -11.53
CA ARG A 452 10.17 -17.74 -11.18
C ARG A 452 9.60 -16.42 -11.72
N PRO A 453 9.98 -15.27 -11.15
CA PRO A 453 9.65 -13.97 -11.75
C PRO A 453 10.06 -13.92 -13.22
N LEU A 454 9.19 -13.35 -14.08
CA LEU A 454 9.47 -13.20 -15.51
C LEU A 454 10.50 -12.10 -15.79
N ALA A 455 10.53 -11.06 -14.95
CA ALA A 455 11.55 -10.02 -15.02
C ALA A 455 12.74 -10.34 -14.10
N ALA A 456 13.94 -10.05 -14.58
CA ALA A 456 15.12 -10.02 -13.73
C ALA A 456 14.98 -8.95 -12.64
N PHE A 457 15.64 -9.19 -11.50
CA PHE A 457 15.78 -8.18 -10.46
C PHE A 457 16.60 -7.00 -10.97
N ASP A 458 16.08 -5.80 -10.75
CA ASP A 458 16.69 -4.53 -11.08
C ASP A 458 16.92 -3.78 -9.77
N ALA A 459 18.18 -3.51 -9.43
CA ALA A 459 18.53 -2.92 -8.14
C ALA A 459 18.07 -1.47 -7.97
N GLU A 460 17.78 -0.74 -9.06
CA GLU A 460 17.25 0.62 -8.98
C GLU A 460 15.72 0.60 -8.94
N LEU A 461 15.08 -0.26 -9.74
CA LEU A 461 13.63 -0.31 -9.86
C LEU A 461 12.94 -1.16 -8.78
N ASP A 462 13.60 -2.23 -8.34
CA ASP A 462 13.11 -3.16 -7.31
C ASP A 462 13.75 -2.88 -5.94
N ALA A 463 14.52 -1.78 -5.83
CA ALA A 463 14.98 -1.27 -4.55
C ALA A 463 13.76 -1.11 -3.64
N ARG A 464 13.75 -1.92 -2.59
CA ARG A 464 12.84 -1.71 -1.50
C ARG A 464 13.46 -0.64 -0.64
N ASP A 465 12.99 0.57 -0.81
CA ASP A 465 12.65 1.30 0.40
C ASP A 465 11.65 0.37 1.10
N VAL A 466 12.11 -0.39 2.10
CA VAL A 466 11.22 -0.65 3.22
C VAL A 466 10.79 0.77 3.54
N GLU A 467 9.59 1.16 3.11
CA GLU A 467 8.99 2.44 3.45
C GLU A 467 8.94 2.36 4.98
N ARG A 468 10.07 2.71 5.61
CA ARG A 468 10.19 3.01 7.01
C ARG A 468 9.44 4.31 7.03
N GLU A 469 8.13 4.19 7.08
CA GLU A 469 7.25 5.23 7.54
C GLU A 469 7.66 5.43 9.00
N SER A 470 8.81 6.05 9.20
CA SER A 470 9.56 6.05 10.46
C SER A 470 8.79 6.79 11.55
N ALA A 471 7.77 7.55 11.15
CA ALA A 471 6.79 8.19 12.01
C ALA A 471 5.43 7.48 12.06
N LEU A 472 5.14 6.51 11.19
CA LEU A 472 3.94 5.69 11.34
C LEU A 472 4.15 4.69 12.47
N ARG A 473 3.25 4.77 13.45
CA ARG A 473 3.17 3.88 14.57
C ARG A 473 1.77 3.24 14.64
N PRO A 474 1.66 2.05 15.22
CA PRO A 474 0.40 1.30 15.34
C PRO A 474 -0.81 2.10 15.82
#